data_AF-A0A2G9RD26-F1
#
_entry.id   AF-A0A2G9RD26-F1
#
_cell.length_a   1.000
_cell.length_b   1.000
_cell.length_c   1.000
_cell.angle_alpha   90.00
_cell.angle_beta   90.00
_cell.angle_gamma   90.00
#
_symmetry.space_group_name_H-M   'P 1'
#
loop_
_entity.id
_entity.type
_entity.pdbx_description
1 polymer ?
#
loop_
_entity_poly.entity_id
_entity_poly.type
_entity_poly.pdbx_seq_one_letter_code
_entity_poly.pdbx_strand_id
1 'polypeptide(L)'
;MMGGVLEVKKEDILRMEVPSPGFLAKTEAEWTEDEKKQFKEYDKKCKELNEEKDKYRKEELKISNLLFSILIEEEINTRVEQLNQIMARKRKHKNQTAELVKTFKVQVESFRESYDDLVAEDKLLDRGFKKEFPDVPAHHVDQLYRLYKRRP
;
A
#
# COMPACT_ATOMS: atom_id res chain seq x y z
N MET A 1 39.58 28.70 33.13
CA MET A 1 38.55 28.05 32.30
C MET A 1 39.27 27.27 31.22
N MET A 2 39.56 25.99 31.48
CA MET A 2 40.36 25.09 30.63
C MET A 2 39.66 23.74 30.61
N GLY A 3 39.56 23.10 29.44
CA GLY A 3 39.10 21.70 29.37
C GLY A 3 38.38 21.27 28.10
N GLY A 4 38.51 21.98 26.97
CA GLY A 4 38.03 21.46 25.70
C GLY A 4 38.99 20.41 25.15
N VAL A 5 38.75 19.13 25.46
CA VAL A 5 39.38 18.02 24.71
C VAL A 5 38.78 18.04 23.31
N LEU A 6 39.61 18.20 22.28
CA LEU A 6 39.18 18.05 20.90
C LEU A 6 38.79 16.58 20.71
N GLU A 7 37.49 16.28 20.64
CA GLU A 7 37.05 14.97 20.17
C GLU A 7 37.55 14.79 18.74
N VAL A 8 38.53 13.89 18.55
CA VAL A 8 38.98 13.48 17.22
C VAL A 8 37.77 12.90 16.51
N LYS A 9 37.31 13.53 15.42
CA LYS A 9 36.16 13.01 14.70
C LYS A 9 36.58 11.73 13.99
N LYS A 10 35.63 10.81 13.81
CA LYS A 10 35.87 9.53 13.12
C LYS A 10 36.44 9.73 11.70
N GLU A 11 36.00 10.78 11.02
CA GLU A 11 36.52 11.20 9.72
C GLU A 11 38.00 11.61 9.77
N ASP A 12 38.44 12.18 10.90
CA ASP A 12 39.82 12.60 11.11
C ASP A 12 40.74 11.37 11.23
N ILE A 13 40.30 10.32 11.94
CA ILE A 13 41.06 9.06 12.08
C ILE A 13 41.26 8.38 10.72
N LEU A 14 40.23 8.38 9.86
CA LEU A 14 40.35 7.83 8.50
C LEU A 14 41.35 8.61 7.64
N ARG A 15 41.51 9.91 7.89
CA ARG A 15 42.43 10.80 7.17
C ARG A 15 43.82 10.89 7.80
N MET A 16 44.01 10.41 9.03
CA MET A 16 45.32 10.42 9.69
C MET A 16 46.33 9.56 8.93
N GLU A 17 47.57 10.03 8.89
CA GLU A 17 48.71 9.31 8.34
C GLU A 17 49.87 9.38 9.34
N VAL A 18 50.57 8.26 9.54
CA VAL A 18 51.77 8.26 10.38
C VAL A 18 52.91 8.84 9.55
N PRO A 19 53.60 9.90 10.01
CA PRO A 19 54.70 10.50 9.25
C PRO A 19 55.84 9.49 9.02
N SER A 20 56.28 9.36 7.77
CA SER A 20 57.39 8.50 7.40
C SER A 20 58.72 9.02 7.97
N PRO A 21 59.50 8.20 8.70
CA PRO A 21 60.82 8.60 9.17
C PRO A 21 61.78 8.93 8.02
N GLY A 22 62.53 10.03 8.14
CA GLY A 22 63.41 10.51 7.06
C GLY A 22 64.58 9.58 6.71
N PHE A 23 65.02 8.72 7.64
CA PHE A 23 66.10 7.76 7.39
C PHE A 23 65.66 6.57 6.53
N LEU A 24 64.36 6.39 6.27
CA LEU A 24 63.85 5.37 5.34
C LEU A 24 64.32 5.60 3.88
N ALA A 25 64.86 6.78 3.57
CA ALA A 25 65.50 7.06 2.28
C ALA A 25 66.91 6.43 2.15
N LYS A 26 67.54 6.03 3.26
CA LYS A 26 68.84 5.35 3.30
C LYS A 26 68.65 3.83 3.30
N THR A 27 69.67 3.08 2.91
CA THR A 27 69.58 1.60 2.91
C THR A 27 69.60 1.02 4.32
N GLU A 28 68.92 -0.11 4.57
CA GLU A 28 68.83 -0.71 5.92
C GLU A 28 70.19 -1.04 6.55
N ALA A 29 71.22 -1.30 5.74
CA ALA A 29 72.58 -1.57 6.20
C ALA A 29 73.24 -0.34 6.86
N GLU A 30 72.77 0.87 6.52
CA GLU A 30 73.27 2.15 7.02
C GLU A 30 72.53 2.63 8.28
N TRP A 31 71.56 1.85 8.77
CA TRP A 31 70.75 2.25 9.91
C TRP A 31 71.51 2.04 11.22
N THR A 32 71.53 3.10 12.02
CA THR A 32 71.93 3.04 13.41
C THR A 32 70.94 2.21 14.23
N GLU A 33 71.39 1.74 15.40
CA GLU A 33 70.54 0.94 16.28
C GLU A 33 69.32 1.73 16.80
N ASP A 34 69.44 3.05 16.89
CA ASP A 34 68.33 3.95 17.23
C ASP A 34 67.36 4.14 16.05
N GLU A 35 67.85 4.26 14.80
CA GLU A 35 67.00 4.27 13.59
C GLU A 35 66.22 2.95 13.45
N LYS A 36 66.83 1.80 13.76
CA LYS A 36 66.11 0.50 13.81
C LYS A 36 65.01 0.47 14.87
N LYS A 37 65.24 1.07 16.05
CA LYS A 37 64.20 1.20 17.08
C LYS A 37 63.07 2.13 16.63
N GLN A 38 63.40 3.27 16.02
CA GLN A 38 62.42 4.21 15.46
C GLN A 38 61.57 3.54 14.37
N PHE A 39 62.16 2.70 13.53
CA PHE A 39 61.40 1.95 12.52
C PHE A 39 60.39 0.99 13.14
N LYS A 40 60.79 0.24 14.17
CA LYS A 40 59.87 -0.66 14.90
C LYS A 40 58.69 0.09 15.51
N GLU A 41 58.92 1.28 16.06
CA GLU A 41 57.86 2.12 16.61
C GLU A 41 56.94 2.70 15.51
N TYR A 42 57.52 3.14 14.39
CA TYR A 42 56.78 3.60 13.23
C TYR A 42 55.87 2.51 12.65
N ASP A 43 56.42 1.31 12.40
CA ASP A 43 55.67 0.14 11.90
C ASP A 43 54.53 -0.24 12.85
N LYS A 44 54.80 -0.23 14.16
CA LYS A 44 53.77 -0.47 15.19
C LYS A 44 52.64 0.56 15.11
N LYS A 45 52.96 1.86 15.03
CA LYS A 45 51.95 2.94 14.90
C LYS A 45 51.14 2.81 13.61
N CYS A 46 51.78 2.44 12.50
CA CYS A 46 51.09 2.22 11.22
C CYS A 46 50.08 1.08 11.32
N LYS A 47 50.46 -0.04 11.94
CA LYS A 47 49.57 -1.19 12.17
C LYS A 47 48.39 -0.83 13.07
N GLU A 48 48.65 -0.18 14.19
CA GLU A 48 47.61 0.28 15.13
C GLU A 48 46.61 1.22 14.44
N LEU A 49 47.10 2.22 13.69
CA LEU A 49 46.24 3.13 12.94
C LEU A 49 45.42 2.41 11.87
N ASN A 50 46.01 1.45 11.15
CA ASN A 50 45.27 0.71 10.13
C ASN A 50 44.18 -0.19 10.73
N GLU A 51 44.47 -0.89 11.84
CA GLU A 51 43.48 -1.68 12.57
C GLU A 51 42.31 -0.81 13.06
N GLU A 52 42.62 0.40 13.54
CA GLU A 52 41.61 1.36 13.97
C GLU A 52 40.76 1.85 12.78
N LYS A 53 41.37 2.22 11.65
CA LYS A 53 40.64 2.55 10.41
C LYS A 53 39.74 1.41 9.94
N ASP A 54 40.20 0.16 10.03
CA ASP A 54 39.41 -1.01 9.65
C ASP A 54 38.22 -1.27 10.58
N LYS A 55 38.39 -1.03 11.90
CA LYS A 55 37.26 -1.07 12.85
C LYS A 55 36.21 -0.03 12.46
N TYR A 56 36.62 1.20 12.16
CA TYR A 56 35.69 2.24 11.74
C TYR A 56 34.97 1.92 10.44
N ARG A 57 35.69 1.48 9.40
CA ARG A 57 35.08 1.06 8.13
C ARG A 57 34.02 -0.05 8.33
N LYS A 58 34.28 -1.00 9.24
CA LYS A 58 33.32 -2.06 9.58
C LYS A 58 32.07 -1.51 10.27
N GLU A 59 32.22 -0.59 11.21
CA GLU A 59 31.07 0.03 11.87
C GLU A 59 30.24 0.89 10.91
N GLU A 60 30.87 1.67 10.03
CA GLU A 60 30.17 2.43 8.99
C GLU A 60 29.35 1.52 8.06
N LEU A 61 29.92 0.37 7.66
CA LEU A 61 29.19 -0.60 6.86
C LEU A 61 27.97 -1.16 7.59
N LYS A 62 28.09 -1.45 8.89
CA LYS A 62 26.95 -1.91 9.70
C LYS A 62 25.87 -0.85 9.80
N ILE A 63 26.25 0.41 10.04
CA ILE A 63 25.32 1.54 10.09
C ILE A 63 24.59 1.68 8.75
N SER A 64 25.32 1.67 7.63
CA SER A 64 24.73 1.74 6.29
C SER A 64 23.73 0.61 6.03
N ASN A 65 24.05 -0.62 6.45
CA ASN A 65 23.16 -1.77 6.28
C ASN A 65 21.88 -1.63 7.13
N LEU A 66 22.01 -1.15 8.36
CA LEU A 66 20.86 -0.90 9.23
C LEU A 66 19.96 0.19 8.66
N LEU A 67 20.53 1.31 8.19
CA LEU A 67 19.77 2.37 7.54
C LEU A 67 19.01 1.87 6.31
N PHE A 68 19.66 1.04 5.48
CA PHE A 68 19.00 0.42 4.34
C PHE A 68 17.86 -0.52 4.75
N SER A 69 18.04 -1.32 5.80
CA SER A 69 16.99 -2.18 6.36
C SER A 69 15.78 -1.38 6.83
N ILE A 70 16.00 -0.27 7.55
CA ILE A 70 14.93 0.61 8.03
C ILE A 70 14.17 1.23 6.84
N LEU A 71 14.90 1.71 5.83
CA LEU A 71 14.29 2.30 4.63
C LEU A 71 13.38 1.30 3.91
N ILE A 72 13.83 0.04 3.77
CA ILE A 72 13.01 -1.03 3.17
C ILE A 72 11.76 -1.29 4.02
N GLU A 73 11.91 -1.35 5.34
CA GLU A 73 10.79 -1.59 6.25
C GLU A 73 9.73 -0.48 6.14
N GLU A 74 10.15 0.78 6.09
CA GLU A 74 9.25 1.93 5.88
C GLU A 74 8.53 1.87 4.53
N GLU A 75 9.24 1.48 3.46
CA GLU A 75 8.64 1.29 2.14
C GLU A 75 7.58 0.18 2.15
N ILE A 76 7.90 -0.96 2.77
CA ILE A 76 6.97 -2.09 2.91
C ILE A 76 5.74 -1.66 3.71
N ASN A 77 5.92 -0.98 4.84
CA ASN A 77 4.82 -0.50 5.68
C ASN A 77 3.90 0.45 4.93
N THR A 78 4.48 1.37 4.14
CA THR A 78 3.71 2.29 3.29
C THR A 78 2.88 1.53 2.25
N ARG A 79 3.47 0.53 1.58
CA ARG A 79 2.76 -0.30 0.60
C ARG A 79 1.65 -1.14 1.24
N VAL A 80 1.89 -1.71 2.42
CA VAL A 80 0.89 -2.47 3.17
C VAL A 80 -0.29 -1.58 3.54
N GLU A 81 -0.04 -0.37 4.02
CA GLU A 81 -1.10 0.59 4.35
C GLU A 81 -1.94 0.96 3.12
N GLN A 82 -1.29 1.25 1.98
CA GLN A 82 -1.99 1.51 0.72
C GLN A 82 -2.87 0.33 0.28
N LEU A 83 -2.37 -0.91 0.37
CA LEU A 83 -3.14 -2.12 0.05
C LEU A 83 -4.34 -2.28 0.97
N ASN A 84 -4.17 -2.05 2.27
CA ASN A 84 -5.25 -2.10 3.25
C ASN A 84 -6.35 -1.08 2.93
N GLN A 85 -5.98 0.14 2.55
CA GLN A 85 -6.94 1.17 2.13
C GLN A 85 -7.71 0.76 0.87
N ILE A 86 -7.02 0.20 -0.14
CA ILE A 86 -7.67 -0.31 -1.36
C ILE A 86 -8.65 -1.44 -1.01
N MET A 87 -8.23 -2.38 -0.18
CA MET A 87 -9.06 -3.49 0.27
C MET A 87 -10.32 -3.01 1.02
N ALA A 88 -10.17 -2.04 1.91
CA ALA A 88 -11.28 -1.43 2.64
C ALA A 88 -12.28 -0.75 1.68
N ARG A 89 -11.78 0.03 0.71
CA ARG A 89 -12.62 0.67 -0.33
C ARG A 89 -13.37 -0.37 -1.16
N LYS A 90 -12.69 -1.41 -1.63
CA LYS A 90 -13.30 -2.51 -2.41
C LYS A 90 -14.37 -3.24 -1.60
N ARG A 91 -14.12 -3.53 -0.32
CA ARG A 91 -15.11 -4.15 0.57
C ARG A 91 -16.34 -3.26 0.76
N LYS A 92 -16.16 -1.95 0.93
CA LYS A 92 -17.27 -0.99 1.00
C LYS A 92 -18.14 -1.02 -0.27
N HIS A 93 -17.52 -0.93 -1.44
CA HIS A 93 -18.24 -0.96 -2.72
C HIS A 93 -18.99 -2.29 -2.93
N LYS A 94 -18.35 -3.43 -2.58
CA LYS A 94 -19.00 -4.74 -2.63
C LYS A 94 -20.27 -4.77 -1.78
N ASN A 95 -20.19 -4.28 -0.53
CA ASN A 95 -21.32 -4.27 0.38
C ASN A 95 -22.45 -3.36 -0.12
N GLN A 96 -22.12 -2.16 -0.62
CA GLN A 96 -23.10 -1.24 -1.20
C GLN A 96 -23.81 -1.85 -2.41
N THR A 97 -23.06 -2.51 -3.31
CA THR A 97 -23.63 -3.18 -4.47
C THR A 97 -24.53 -4.34 -4.07
N ALA A 98 -24.12 -5.14 -3.07
CA ALA A 98 -24.92 -6.26 -2.56
C ALA A 98 -26.26 -5.78 -1.98
N GLU A 99 -26.26 -4.66 -1.24
CA GLU A 99 -27.50 -4.10 -0.68
C GLU A 99 -28.42 -3.57 -1.79
N LEU A 100 -27.86 -2.83 -2.77
CA LEU A 100 -28.64 -2.37 -3.92
C LEU A 100 -29.29 -3.53 -4.69
N VAL A 101 -28.54 -4.61 -4.92
CA VAL A 101 -29.08 -5.82 -5.57
C VAL A 101 -30.23 -6.42 -4.75
N LYS A 102 -30.11 -6.46 -3.42
CA LYS A 102 -31.19 -6.95 -2.54
C LYS A 102 -32.43 -6.07 -2.65
N THR A 103 -32.27 -4.74 -2.60
CA THR A 103 -33.37 -3.79 -2.75
C THR A 103 -34.06 -3.94 -4.10
N PHE A 104 -33.30 -4.02 -5.20
CA PHE A 104 -33.88 -4.18 -6.53
C PHE A 104 -34.62 -5.50 -6.70
N LYS A 105 -34.16 -6.60 -6.08
CA LYS A 105 -34.88 -7.87 -6.09
C LYS A 105 -36.27 -7.73 -5.46
N VAL A 106 -36.35 -7.11 -4.28
CA VAL A 106 -37.63 -6.86 -3.60
C VAL A 106 -38.55 -5.98 -4.45
N GLN A 107 -38.01 -4.94 -5.08
CA GLN A 107 -38.80 -4.07 -5.97
C GLN A 107 -39.34 -4.84 -7.17
N VAL A 108 -38.53 -5.69 -7.81
CA VAL A 108 -38.96 -6.53 -8.94
C VAL A 108 -40.07 -7.51 -8.52
N GLU A 109 -39.96 -8.11 -7.34
CA GLU A 109 -40.99 -9.00 -6.81
C GLU A 109 -42.31 -8.23 -6.59
N SER A 110 -42.25 -7.06 -5.95
CA SER A 110 -43.43 -6.20 -5.76
C SER A 110 -44.09 -5.77 -7.08
N PHE A 111 -43.30 -5.42 -8.10
CA PHE A 111 -43.85 -5.07 -9.42
C PHE A 111 -44.49 -6.27 -10.11
N ARG A 112 -43.94 -7.48 -9.95
CA ARG A 112 -44.54 -8.70 -10.49
C ARG A 112 -45.88 -9.00 -9.84
N GLU A 113 -45.96 -8.93 -8.52
CA GLU A 113 -47.22 -9.12 -7.79
C GLU A 113 -48.27 -8.10 -8.24
N SER A 114 -47.92 -6.82 -8.31
CA SER A 114 -48.84 -5.77 -8.77
C SER A 114 -49.30 -5.98 -10.23
N TYR A 115 -48.42 -6.46 -11.10
CA TYR A 115 -48.77 -6.79 -12.48
C TYR A 115 -49.71 -7.99 -12.56
N ASP A 116 -49.44 -9.05 -11.79
CA ASP A 116 -50.27 -10.25 -11.75
C ASP A 116 -51.68 -9.92 -11.22
N ASP A 117 -51.78 -9.07 -10.19
CA ASP A 117 -53.06 -8.56 -9.67
C ASP A 117 -53.84 -7.78 -10.73
N LEU A 118 -53.19 -6.85 -11.43
CA LEU A 118 -53.83 -6.06 -12.49
C LEU A 118 -54.33 -6.95 -13.64
N VAL A 119 -53.54 -7.96 -14.04
CA VAL A 119 -53.94 -8.93 -15.07
C VAL A 119 -55.11 -9.79 -14.59
N ALA A 120 -55.15 -10.15 -13.31
CA ALA A 120 -56.27 -10.90 -12.74
C ALA A 120 -57.56 -10.05 -12.72
N GLU A 121 -57.46 -8.78 -12.33
CA GLU A 121 -58.57 -7.82 -12.36
C GLU A 121 -59.10 -7.62 -13.78
N ASP A 122 -58.22 -7.40 -14.76
CA ASP A 122 -58.61 -7.24 -16.17
C ASP A 122 -59.39 -8.45 -16.70
N LYS A 123 -58.94 -9.67 -16.35
CA LYS A 123 -59.65 -10.92 -16.70
C LYS A 123 -61.00 -11.04 -16.02
N LEU A 124 -61.14 -10.59 -14.78
CA LEU A 124 -62.42 -10.61 -14.05
C LEU A 124 -63.40 -9.63 -14.67
N LEU A 125 -62.97 -8.40 -14.95
CA LEU A 125 -63.77 -7.37 -15.62
C LEU A 125 -64.21 -7.85 -17.01
N ASP A 126 -63.32 -8.47 -17.78
CA ASP A 126 -63.65 -9.01 -19.09
C ASP A 126 -64.72 -10.12 -19.04
N ARG A 127 -64.63 -11.02 -18.07
CA ARG A 127 -65.63 -12.09 -17.84
C ARG A 127 -66.96 -11.55 -17.30
N GLY A 128 -66.90 -10.48 -16.50
CA GLY A 128 -68.05 -9.82 -15.88
C GLY A 128 -68.79 -8.88 -16.81
N PHE A 129 -68.12 -8.33 -17.84
CA PHE A 129 -68.59 -7.20 -18.64
C PHE A 129 -70.06 -7.29 -19.08
N LYS A 130 -70.46 -8.39 -19.72
CA LYS A 130 -71.83 -8.53 -20.24
C LYS A 130 -72.89 -8.64 -19.14
N LYS A 131 -72.49 -9.11 -17.94
CA LYS A 131 -73.40 -9.27 -16.80
C LYS A 131 -73.76 -7.94 -16.13
N GLU A 132 -73.00 -6.87 -16.39
CA GLU A 132 -73.29 -5.54 -15.83
C GLU A 132 -74.43 -4.81 -16.56
N PHE A 133 -74.90 -5.34 -17.69
CA PHE A 133 -75.94 -4.72 -18.51
C PHE A 133 -77.16 -5.65 -18.70
N PRO A 134 -77.83 -6.10 -17.63
CA PRO A 134 -78.96 -7.03 -17.74
C PRO A 134 -80.15 -6.41 -18.49
N ASP A 135 -80.32 -5.09 -18.40
CA ASP A 135 -81.47 -4.36 -18.94
C ASP A 135 -81.24 -3.82 -20.37
N VAL A 136 -80.07 -4.10 -20.97
CA VAL A 136 -79.71 -3.60 -22.30
C VAL A 136 -79.88 -4.72 -23.36
N PRO A 137 -80.48 -4.44 -24.52
CA PRO A 137 -80.59 -5.41 -25.61
C PRO A 137 -79.22 -5.98 -26.02
N ALA A 138 -79.13 -7.30 -26.22
CA ALA A 138 -77.87 -8.03 -26.42
C ALA A 138 -76.99 -7.48 -27.56
N HIS A 139 -77.60 -7.05 -28.68
CA HIS A 139 -76.86 -6.50 -29.82
C HIS A 139 -76.12 -5.19 -29.49
N HIS A 140 -76.64 -4.36 -28.58
CA HIS A 140 -75.96 -3.16 -28.10
C HIS A 140 -74.83 -3.54 -27.12
N VAL A 141 -75.05 -4.51 -26.23
CA VAL A 141 -74.00 -5.01 -25.31
C VAL A 141 -72.80 -5.58 -26.09
N ASP A 142 -73.04 -6.28 -27.21
CA ASP A 142 -71.97 -6.81 -28.08
C ASP A 142 -71.20 -5.72 -28.85
N GLN A 143 -71.84 -4.58 -29.16
CA GLN A 143 -71.16 -3.41 -29.71
C GLN A 143 -70.27 -2.75 -28.65
N LEU A 144 -70.80 -2.55 -27.43
CA LEU A 144 -70.05 -1.99 -26.29
C LEU A 144 -68.86 -2.87 -25.92
N TYR A 145 -69.03 -4.20 -25.89
CA TYR A 145 -67.93 -5.12 -25.57
C TYR A 145 -66.79 -5.06 -26.59
N ARG A 146 -67.11 -4.90 -27.89
CA ARG A 146 -66.08 -4.73 -28.94
C ARG A 146 -65.27 -3.45 -28.78
N LEU A 147 -65.90 -2.37 -28.34
CA LEU A 147 -65.21 -1.11 -28.03
C LEU A 147 -64.36 -1.26 -26.76
N TYR A 148 -64.91 -1.88 -25.72
CA TYR A 148 -64.21 -2.19 -24.46
C TYR A 148 -62.93 -3.02 -24.69
N LYS A 149 -62.97 -4.03 -25.57
CA LYS A 149 -61.81 -4.85 -25.94
C LYS A 149 -60.70 -4.10 -26.70
N ARG A 150 -61.00 -2.91 -27.23
CA ARG A 150 -60.07 -2.04 -27.96
C ARG A 150 -59.51 -0.91 -27.10
N ARG A 151 -59.71 -0.98 -25.77
CA ARG A 151 -59.09 -0.04 -24.85
C ARG A 151 -57.55 -0.07 -25.00
N PRO A 152 -56.87 1.08 -24.90
CA PRO A 152 -55.39 1.13 -24.90
C PRO A 152 -54.78 0.33 -23.77
#